data_AF-A0A803MQ02-F1
#
_entry.id   AF-A0A803MQ02-F1
#
_cell.length_a   1.000
_cell.length_b   1.000
_cell.length_c   1.000
_cell.angle_alpha   90.00
_cell.angle_beta   90.00
_cell.angle_gamma   90.00
#
_symmetry.space_group_name_H-M   'P 1'
#
loop_
_entity.id
_entity.type
_entity.pdbx_description
1 polymer ?
#
loop_
_entity_poly.entity_id
_entity_poly.type
_entity_poly.pdbx_seq_one_letter_code
_entity_poly.pdbx_strand_id
1 'polypeptide(L)'
;MGATSSNPVRRCKLLDLEERRPIKRLKKGDSAHGNGILLEDRISSLPDALLGDILSFLPTKDAVVTSVLSRRWRRVFTWVTRLHFDDSPISLCVDRPCMPDSFPNFKRFVDNLLQLCHSHNITTFRLHFGRDDLSPYKFGRCKKGCLPQLNPMHLNTWMCFPLTRGVKELDIRARVREPGKLPSALFGCPTLEVLKINVNLHLEVPLSFCLPNLKEFNLTLPVIPDGDFATRLVSSCPSLEHLTLDGYWNPLKPIIISSPSLRRLSVCTHSLGSSYLRTEVVLDVTNVEYLMYDDVSASHYCIGDLNALVEAEINQSVPEDTLNLLWRLSNVRRLFLMESCVVALHLCESEQLKLPVFRNLSHLKLGCSAFISWYTLLMELLNCAPFLETLSLPEGIVFDDGEDDEQYMEMSGQECKSWSCTPIIPSCLASNLKRISVHDYKLTEWELEVVKYFLRSSLVLEELDVALECWKSETERISLNETLQKLPRASKTCSIKVRRGDYCMGTL
;
A
#
# COMPACT_ATOMS: atom_id res chain seq x y z
N MET A 1 51.42 -16.35 7.31
CA MET A 1 52.07 -15.84 6.09
C MET A 1 51.12 -16.09 4.93
N GLY A 2 50.87 -15.08 4.10
CA GLY A 2 49.98 -15.16 2.94
C GLY A 2 48.76 -14.26 3.07
N ALA A 3 48.79 -13.13 2.37
CA ALA A 3 47.83 -12.03 2.43
C ALA A 3 47.05 -11.90 1.10
N THR A 4 45.96 -11.11 1.15
CA THR A 4 45.26 -10.38 0.05
C THR A 4 44.35 -11.21 -0.87
N SER A 5 43.14 -10.77 -1.25
CA SER A 5 42.69 -9.42 -1.56
C SER A 5 41.27 -9.09 -1.07
N SER A 6 41.12 -7.89 -0.52
CA SER A 6 39.86 -7.22 -0.21
C SER A 6 39.58 -6.15 -1.26
N ASN A 7 38.35 -6.14 -1.78
CA ASN A 7 37.84 -5.13 -2.71
C ASN A 7 37.33 -3.91 -1.91
N PRO A 8 37.74 -2.67 -2.18
CA PRO A 8 37.29 -1.51 -1.41
C PRO A 8 35.95 -0.99 -1.94
N VAL A 9 34.87 -1.22 -1.19
CA VAL A 9 33.60 -0.53 -1.38
C VAL A 9 33.80 0.95 -1.02
N ARG A 10 33.42 1.82 -1.97
CA ARG A 10 33.54 3.28 -1.90
C ARG A 10 32.82 3.82 -0.65
N ARG A 11 33.61 4.33 0.29
CA ARG A 11 33.16 5.16 1.42
C ARG A 11 32.63 6.50 0.90
N CYS A 12 31.33 6.76 1.01
CA CYS A 12 30.83 8.13 1.05
C CYS A 12 31.13 8.71 2.44
N LYS A 13 32.29 9.35 2.58
CA LYS A 13 32.55 10.25 3.70
C LYS A 13 31.71 11.51 3.49
N LEU A 14 30.90 11.84 4.50
CA LEU A 14 30.45 13.21 4.75
C LEU A 14 31.66 14.14 4.58
N LEU A 15 31.56 15.08 3.65
CA LEU A 15 32.56 16.14 3.52
C LEU A 15 32.14 17.30 4.41
N ASP A 16 33.04 17.56 5.35
CA ASP A 16 33.11 18.74 6.19
C ASP A 16 32.87 20.03 5.40
N LEU A 17 32.08 20.93 5.99
CA LEU A 17 31.74 22.26 5.49
C LEU A 17 32.91 23.27 5.58
N GLU A 18 34.16 22.81 5.60
CA GLU A 18 35.34 23.67 5.75
C GLU A 18 36.45 23.37 4.72
N GLU A 19 36.17 23.51 3.44
CA GLU A 19 37.22 23.89 2.47
C GLU A 19 36.67 24.90 1.46
N ARG A 20 36.83 26.20 1.78
CA ARG A 20 36.63 27.28 0.84
C ARG A 20 37.68 27.19 -0.28
N ARG A 21 37.32 26.62 -1.43
CA ARG A 21 38.06 26.88 -2.69
C ARG A 21 37.39 28.05 -3.42
N PRO A 22 38.13 29.13 -3.74
CA PRO A 22 37.54 30.25 -4.46
C PRO A 22 37.29 29.83 -5.91
N ILE A 23 36.03 29.87 -6.34
CA ILE A 23 35.70 29.84 -7.78
C ILE A 23 36.29 31.12 -8.37
N LYS A 24 37.35 30.97 -9.17
CA LYS A 24 37.96 32.08 -9.91
C LYS A 24 36.88 32.73 -10.78
N ARG A 25 36.60 34.01 -10.53
CA ARG A 25 35.88 34.86 -11.47
C ARG A 25 36.65 34.85 -12.80
N LEU A 26 35.98 34.45 -13.88
CA LEU A 26 36.43 34.74 -15.24
C LEU A 26 36.59 36.27 -15.34
N LYS A 27 37.83 36.73 -15.52
CA LYS A 27 38.13 38.13 -15.82
C LYS A 27 37.44 38.48 -17.14
N LYS A 28 36.73 39.61 -17.14
CA LYS A 28 36.33 40.32 -18.36
C LYS A 28 37.63 40.67 -19.09
N GLY A 29 37.94 39.93 -20.15
CA GLY A 29 38.96 40.29 -21.13
C GLY A 29 38.27 41.08 -22.23
N ASP A 30 38.77 42.28 -22.49
CA ASP A 30 38.29 43.15 -23.54
C ASP A 30 38.47 42.52 -24.93
N SER A 31 37.37 42.56 -25.69
CA SER A 31 37.25 42.72 -27.14
C SER A 31 38.17 41.92 -28.08
N ALA A 32 37.60 40.91 -28.74
CA ALA A 32 37.87 40.63 -30.15
C ALA A 32 36.66 39.96 -30.81
N HIS A 33 36.32 40.43 -32.00
CA HIS A 33 35.12 40.11 -32.78
C HIS A 33 35.01 38.62 -33.12
N GLY A 34 33.85 38.05 -32.81
CA GLY A 34 33.39 36.77 -33.33
C GLY A 34 31.88 36.67 -33.12
N ASN A 35 31.12 36.50 -34.20
CA ASN A 35 29.67 36.28 -34.20
C ASN A 35 29.31 34.94 -33.53
N GLY A 36 29.51 34.85 -32.22
CA GLY A 36 28.88 33.84 -31.38
C GLY A 36 27.47 34.32 -31.08
N ILE A 37 26.47 33.55 -31.49
CA ILE A 37 25.10 33.67 -30.97
C ILE A 37 25.26 33.61 -29.44
N LEU A 38 25.17 34.75 -28.77
CA LEU A 38 25.10 34.81 -27.31
C LEU A 38 23.84 34.03 -26.94
N LEU A 39 24.00 32.79 -26.48
CA LEU A 39 22.92 32.04 -25.86
C LEU A 39 22.46 32.88 -24.67
N GLU A 40 21.38 33.61 -24.89
CA GLU A 40 20.79 34.49 -23.90
C GLU A 40 20.45 33.64 -22.66
N ASP A 41 21.01 34.00 -21.51
CA ASP A 41 20.73 33.32 -20.25
C ASP A 41 19.33 33.72 -19.76
N ARG A 42 18.34 33.05 -20.36
CA ARG A 42 16.92 33.28 -20.07
C ARG A 42 16.57 32.87 -18.63
N ILE A 43 17.28 31.91 -18.03
CA ILE A 43 17.01 31.46 -16.66
C ILE A 43 17.41 32.54 -15.66
N SER A 44 18.59 33.16 -15.83
CA SER A 44 19.01 34.28 -14.98
C SER A 44 18.12 35.52 -15.14
N SER A 45 17.32 35.63 -16.21
CA SER A 45 16.37 36.74 -16.40
C SER A 45 15.03 36.55 -15.67
N LEU A 46 14.67 35.33 -15.26
CA LEU A 46 13.38 35.04 -14.61
C LEU A 46 13.31 35.67 -13.21
N PRO A 47 12.16 36.16 -12.73
CA PRO A 47 11.96 36.59 -11.34
C PRO A 47 12.17 35.45 -10.32
N ASP A 48 12.57 35.79 -9.09
CA ASP A 48 12.85 34.81 -8.02
C ASP A 48 11.64 33.91 -7.69
N ALA A 49 10.42 34.44 -7.79
CA ALA A 49 9.20 33.66 -7.58
C ALA A 49 9.05 32.54 -8.63
N LEU A 50 9.24 32.85 -9.91
CA LEU A 50 9.18 31.84 -10.98
C LEU A 50 10.32 30.83 -10.89
N LEU A 51 11.51 31.27 -10.47
CA LEU A 51 12.60 30.34 -10.19
C LEU A 51 12.27 29.43 -8.99
N GLY A 52 11.59 29.95 -7.96
CA GLY A 52 11.08 29.17 -6.83
C GLY A 52 10.03 28.14 -7.24
N ASP A 53 9.13 28.50 -8.16
CA ASP A 53 8.15 27.57 -8.75
C ASP A 53 8.86 26.47 -9.56
N ILE A 54 9.85 26.84 -10.38
CA ILE A 54 10.67 25.86 -11.12
C ILE A 54 11.36 24.89 -10.15
N LEU A 55 11.98 25.42 -9.08
CA LEU A 55 12.62 24.58 -8.06
C LEU A 55 11.63 23.69 -7.30
N SER A 56 10.36 24.08 -7.20
CA SER A 56 9.30 23.29 -6.55
C SER A 56 8.93 22.04 -7.35
N PHE A 57 9.40 21.89 -8.59
CA PHE A 57 9.29 20.65 -9.35
C PHE A 57 10.46 19.68 -9.09
N LEU A 58 11.49 20.11 -8.37
CA LEU A 58 12.61 19.25 -7.99
C LEU A 58 12.37 18.62 -6.61
N PRO A 59 12.98 17.44 -6.33
CA PRO A 59 13.10 16.96 -4.96
C PRO A 59 13.71 18.06 -4.07
N THR A 60 13.19 18.23 -2.85
CA THR A 60 13.56 19.36 -2.00
C THR A 60 15.06 19.40 -1.67
N LYS A 61 15.72 18.24 -1.55
CA LYS A 61 17.18 18.17 -1.40
C LYS A 61 17.91 18.78 -2.60
N ASP A 62 17.47 18.48 -3.81
CA ASP A 62 18.07 18.99 -5.05
C ASP A 62 17.81 20.49 -5.21
N ALA A 63 16.60 20.95 -4.87
CA ALA A 63 16.27 22.37 -4.84
C ALA A 63 17.22 23.15 -3.90
N VAL A 64 17.52 22.61 -2.72
CA VAL A 64 18.48 23.22 -1.78
C VAL A 64 19.91 23.19 -2.33
N VAL A 65 20.32 22.12 -3.03
CA VAL A 65 21.66 22.03 -3.65
C VAL A 65 21.90 23.17 -4.64
N THR A 66 20.87 23.67 -5.32
CA THR A 66 21.02 24.83 -6.22
C THR A 66 21.53 26.09 -5.53
N SER A 67 21.43 26.19 -4.20
CA SER A 67 21.97 27.29 -3.41
C SER A 67 23.49 27.50 -3.55
N VAL A 68 24.23 26.49 -4.03
CA VAL A 68 25.69 26.58 -4.30
C VAL A 68 26.01 27.31 -5.61
N LEU A 69 25.04 27.44 -6.52
CA LEU A 69 25.24 27.99 -7.86
C LEU A 69 25.55 29.49 -7.82
N SER A 70 24.83 30.25 -6.99
CA SER A 70 25.11 31.69 -6.79
C SER A 70 24.47 32.23 -5.52
N ARG A 71 24.84 33.46 -5.14
CA ARG A 71 24.20 34.19 -4.02
C ARG A 71 22.69 34.36 -4.20
N ARG A 72 22.22 34.42 -5.46
CA ARG A 72 20.80 34.54 -5.79
C ARG A 72 20.09 33.23 -5.54
N TRP A 73 20.61 32.11 -6.05
CA TRP A 73 20.01 30.78 -5.85
C TRP A 73 19.93 30.36 -4.38
N ARG A 74 20.86 30.85 -3.54
CA ARG A 74 20.77 30.71 -2.08
C ARG A 74 19.51 31.36 -1.47
N ARG A 75 18.90 32.34 -2.14
CA ARG A 75 17.64 32.96 -1.71
C ARG A 75 16.44 32.38 -2.46
N VAL A 76 16.61 31.99 -3.72
CA VAL A 76 15.50 31.46 -4.54
C VAL A 76 14.89 30.20 -3.90
N PHE A 77 15.72 29.27 -3.41
CA PHE A 77 15.18 28.04 -2.82
C PHE A 77 14.27 28.29 -1.61
N THR A 78 14.35 29.44 -0.94
CA THR A 78 13.47 29.75 0.21
C THR A 78 12.02 29.98 -0.18
N TRP A 79 11.73 30.13 -1.49
CA TRP A 79 10.41 30.39 -2.05
C TRP A 79 9.71 29.15 -2.58
N VAL A 80 10.29 27.96 -2.41
CA VAL A 80 9.64 26.72 -2.85
C VAL A 80 8.28 26.52 -2.17
N THR A 81 7.31 26.07 -2.94
CA THR A 81 5.91 25.85 -2.51
C THR A 81 5.60 24.37 -2.28
N ARG A 82 6.45 23.48 -2.79
CA ARG A 82 6.36 22.03 -2.62
C ARG A 82 7.55 21.51 -1.83
N LEU A 83 7.27 20.99 -0.64
CA LEU A 83 8.26 20.48 0.28
C LEU A 83 8.10 18.96 0.41
N HIS A 84 9.14 18.22 0.09
CA HIS A 84 9.20 16.77 0.09
C HIS A 84 10.43 16.31 0.88
N PHE A 85 10.17 15.82 2.08
CA PHE A 85 11.16 15.27 2.98
C PHE A 85 10.95 13.75 3.07
N ASP A 86 11.79 12.99 2.39
CA ASP A 86 11.74 11.53 2.44
C ASP A 86 13.14 10.96 2.70
N ASP A 87 13.25 10.22 3.79
CA ASP A 87 14.40 9.37 4.13
C ASP A 87 13.93 7.95 4.54
N SER A 88 12.68 7.60 4.26
CA SER A 88 12.11 6.30 4.61
C SER A 88 12.74 5.15 3.79
N PRO A 89 12.98 3.96 4.37
CA PRO A 89 12.79 3.64 5.78
C PRO A 89 13.97 4.07 6.66
N ILE A 90 13.68 4.80 7.75
CA ILE A 90 14.65 5.05 8.84
C ILE A 90 14.31 4.09 9.99
N SER A 91 14.97 2.93 10.02
CA SER A 91 14.75 1.87 11.02
C SER A 91 16.07 1.42 11.63
N LEU A 92 16.11 1.17 12.94
CA LEU A 92 17.32 0.73 13.67
C LEU A 92 17.41 -0.80 13.87
N CYS A 93 16.76 -1.62 13.03
CA CYS A 93 16.69 -3.08 13.20
C CYS A 93 18.00 -3.82 12.87
N VAL A 94 18.26 -4.95 13.55
CA VAL A 94 19.52 -5.73 13.49
C VAL A 94 19.65 -6.58 12.21
N ASP A 95 18.53 -6.96 11.57
CA ASP A 95 18.55 -7.84 10.39
C ASP A 95 18.96 -7.13 9.08
N ARG A 96 19.04 -5.78 9.09
CA ARG A 96 19.71 -4.95 8.08
C ARG A 96 20.25 -3.68 8.75
N PRO A 97 21.58 -3.44 8.78
CA PRO A 97 22.12 -2.23 9.41
C PRO A 97 21.74 -0.99 8.60
N CYS A 98 20.69 -0.28 9.02
CA CYS A 98 20.37 1.05 8.49
C CYS A 98 20.89 2.11 9.47
N MET A 99 21.78 2.95 8.95
CA MET A 99 22.58 4.01 9.57
C MET A 99 21.95 4.71 10.80
N PRO A 100 22.43 4.44 12.05
CA PRO A 100 22.00 5.13 13.26
C PRO A 100 22.17 6.67 13.23
N ASP A 101 23.04 7.18 12.35
CA ASP A 101 23.39 8.61 12.25
C ASP A 101 22.57 9.40 11.20
N SER A 102 21.59 8.78 10.55
CA SER A 102 20.80 9.44 9.49
C SER A 102 19.70 10.36 10.04
N PHE A 103 18.98 9.93 11.08
CA PHE A 103 17.84 10.69 11.60
C PHE A 103 18.22 12.07 12.18
N PRO A 104 19.30 12.24 12.97
CA PRO A 104 19.70 13.57 13.43
C PRO A 104 20.02 14.53 12.28
N ASN A 105 20.59 14.02 11.19
CA ASN A 105 20.85 14.80 9.98
C ASN A 105 19.57 15.17 9.24
N PHE A 106 18.64 14.23 9.09
CA PHE A 106 17.30 14.48 8.55
C PHE A 106 16.57 15.55 9.36
N LYS A 107 16.49 15.39 10.69
CA LYS A 107 15.87 16.35 11.60
C LYS A 107 16.48 17.74 11.43
N ARG A 108 17.81 17.86 11.44
CA ARG A 108 18.52 19.13 11.23
C ARG A 108 18.22 19.73 9.85
N PHE A 109 18.14 18.90 8.82
CA PHE A 109 17.80 19.35 7.47
C PHE A 109 16.38 19.92 7.42
N VAL A 110 15.39 19.20 7.95
CA VAL A 110 13.99 19.67 8.05
C VAL A 110 13.94 20.98 8.83
N ASP A 111 14.50 21.02 10.04
CA ASP A 111 14.51 22.21 10.91
C ASP A 111 15.08 23.44 10.21
N ASN A 112 16.27 23.30 9.62
CA ASN A 112 16.94 24.40 8.94
C ASN A 112 16.13 24.87 7.73
N LEU A 113 15.52 23.95 6.97
CA LEU A 113 14.75 24.32 5.79
C LEU A 113 13.47 25.05 6.19
N LEU A 114 12.71 24.55 7.17
CA LEU A 114 11.50 25.21 7.64
C LEU A 114 11.78 26.59 8.23
N GLN A 115 12.92 26.78 8.89
CA GLN A 115 13.36 28.11 9.38
C GLN A 115 13.68 29.08 8.24
N LEU A 116 14.24 28.58 7.13
CA LEU A 116 14.64 29.41 5.99
C LEU A 116 13.51 29.63 4.99
N CYS A 117 12.46 28.82 5.03
CA CYS A 117 11.36 28.90 4.07
C CYS A 117 10.49 30.14 4.32
N HIS A 118 10.48 31.05 3.34
CA HIS A 118 9.71 32.29 3.37
C HIS A 118 8.39 32.20 2.59
N SER A 119 8.13 31.07 1.92
CA SER A 119 6.88 30.90 1.18
C SER A 119 5.68 30.97 2.12
N HIS A 120 4.71 31.81 1.76
CA HIS A 120 3.45 31.97 2.48
C HIS A 120 2.37 31.02 1.96
N ASN A 121 2.59 30.37 0.82
CA ASN A 121 1.65 29.48 0.14
C ASN A 121 2.33 28.14 -0.12
N ILE A 122 2.42 27.30 0.92
CA ILE A 122 2.89 25.91 0.75
C ILE A 122 1.75 25.14 0.11
N THR A 123 1.91 24.61 -1.10
CA THR A 123 0.84 23.84 -1.76
C THR A 123 0.89 22.37 -1.34
N THR A 124 2.10 21.82 -1.22
CA THR A 124 2.32 20.41 -0.90
C THR A 124 3.40 20.30 0.19
N PHE A 125 3.11 19.49 1.21
CA PHE A 125 4.06 19.14 2.26
C PHE A 125 4.04 17.64 2.50
N ARG A 126 5.14 16.96 2.19
CA ARG A 126 5.33 15.53 2.45
C ARG A 126 6.49 15.31 3.41
N LEU A 127 6.26 14.51 4.44
CA LEU A 127 7.24 14.19 5.47
C LEU A 127 7.19 12.69 5.78
N HIS A 128 8.17 11.96 5.27
CA HIS A 128 8.26 10.51 5.32
C HIS A 128 9.55 10.08 6.02
N PHE A 129 9.41 9.43 7.17
CA PHE A 129 10.49 8.79 7.90
C PHE A 129 9.97 7.69 8.83
N GLY A 130 10.84 6.78 9.24
CA GLY A 130 10.44 5.60 10.02
C GLY A 130 10.15 4.41 9.12
N ARG A 131 9.47 3.39 9.66
CA ARG A 131 9.07 2.17 8.94
C ARG A 131 7.54 2.12 8.86
N ASP A 132 7.03 1.59 7.75
CA ASP A 132 5.59 1.56 7.44
C ASP A 132 4.81 0.42 8.12
N ASP A 133 5.47 -0.56 8.76
CA ASP A 133 4.81 -1.76 9.33
C ASP A 133 4.00 -1.50 10.62
N LEU A 134 2.66 -1.40 10.49
CA LEU A 134 1.74 -1.35 11.63
C LEU A 134 1.48 -2.72 12.26
N SER A 135 1.85 -3.83 11.61
CA SER A 135 1.53 -5.19 12.06
C SER A 135 2.01 -5.45 13.49
N PRO A 136 1.10 -5.54 14.49
CA PRO A 136 1.42 -5.87 15.89
C PRO A 136 2.25 -7.16 16.00
N TYR A 137 1.99 -8.10 15.11
CA TYR A 137 2.61 -9.43 15.04
C TYR A 137 4.07 -9.43 14.58
N LYS A 138 4.59 -8.32 14.05
CA LYS A 138 5.99 -8.19 13.60
C LYS A 138 6.84 -7.29 14.50
N PHE A 139 6.23 -6.57 15.45
CA PHE A 139 6.95 -5.79 16.47
C PHE A 139 7.80 -6.66 17.41
N GLY A 140 7.56 -7.97 17.46
CA GLY A 140 8.30 -8.91 18.32
C GLY A 140 9.78 -9.12 17.97
N ARG A 141 10.25 -8.73 16.77
CA ARG A 141 11.66 -8.99 16.36
C ARG A 141 12.65 -7.85 16.62
N CYS A 142 12.22 -6.59 16.76
CA CYS A 142 13.12 -5.53 17.23
C CYS A 142 13.07 -5.37 18.75
N LYS A 143 13.99 -6.04 19.45
CA LYS A 143 14.18 -5.92 20.91
C LYS A 143 14.65 -4.52 21.38
N LYS A 144 14.92 -3.57 20.47
CA LYS A 144 15.61 -2.28 20.78
C LYS A 144 14.78 -1.01 20.55
N GLY A 145 13.48 -1.08 20.24
CA GLY A 145 12.68 0.14 20.02
C GLY A 145 13.25 0.98 18.87
N CYS A 146 13.26 0.39 17.68
CA CYS A 146 13.97 0.85 16.49
C CYS A 146 13.41 2.12 15.81
N LEU A 147 12.62 2.90 16.55
CA LEU A 147 11.98 4.13 16.08
C LEU A 147 12.88 5.35 16.35
N PRO A 148 12.89 6.34 15.44
CA PRO A 148 13.51 7.62 15.67
C PRO A 148 13.09 8.27 16.99
N GLN A 149 14.08 8.78 17.75
CA GLN A 149 13.81 9.61 18.92
C GLN A 149 13.46 11.02 18.46
N LEU A 150 12.22 11.42 18.65
CA LEU A 150 11.75 12.76 18.34
C LEU A 150 10.85 13.24 19.47
N ASN A 151 11.07 14.46 19.95
CA ASN A 151 10.16 15.06 20.93
C ASN A 151 8.76 15.20 20.29
N PRO A 152 7.67 14.79 20.97
CA PRO A 152 6.29 14.97 20.53
C PRO A 152 5.96 16.34 19.93
N MET A 153 6.41 17.42 20.57
CA MET A 153 6.14 18.79 20.14
C MET A 153 6.83 19.16 18.84
N HIS A 154 7.91 18.45 18.50
CA HIS A 154 8.70 18.76 17.33
C HIS A 154 8.01 18.31 16.04
N LEU A 155 7.44 17.10 16.02
CA LEU A 155 6.62 16.63 14.90
C LEU A 155 5.39 17.52 14.72
N ASN A 156 4.74 17.92 15.82
CA ASN A 156 3.64 18.88 15.76
C ASN A 156 4.06 20.23 15.16
N THR A 157 5.26 20.72 15.49
CA THR A 157 5.80 21.96 14.90
C THR A 157 5.96 21.82 13.39
N TRP A 158 6.51 20.69 12.93
CA TRP A 158 6.66 20.40 11.50
C TRP A 158 5.32 20.30 10.78
N MET A 159 4.31 19.70 11.42
CA MET A 159 2.95 19.59 10.86
C MET A 159 2.19 20.92 10.85
N CYS A 160 2.36 21.76 11.88
CA CYS A 160 1.72 23.09 11.96
C CYS A 160 2.32 24.10 10.98
N PHE A 161 3.60 23.95 10.59
CA PHE A 161 4.26 24.82 9.63
C PHE A 161 3.50 24.97 8.30
N PRO A 162 3.14 23.89 7.57
CA PRO A 162 2.36 23.99 6.34
C PRO A 162 0.89 24.36 6.60
N LEU A 163 0.30 23.91 7.70
CA LEU A 163 -1.11 24.21 8.04
C LEU A 163 -1.35 25.72 8.20
N THR A 164 -0.42 26.42 8.84
CA THR A 164 -0.46 27.89 9.01
C THR A 164 -0.24 28.67 7.71
N ARG A 165 0.11 27.98 6.61
CA ARG A 165 0.40 28.55 5.28
C ARG A 165 -0.59 28.08 4.21
N GLY A 166 -1.76 27.58 4.62
CA GLY A 166 -2.84 27.22 3.71
C GLY A 166 -2.50 26.04 2.80
N VAL A 167 -1.90 24.99 3.34
CA VAL A 167 -1.54 23.79 2.57
C VAL A 167 -2.75 23.10 1.94
N LYS A 168 -2.55 22.60 0.72
CA LYS A 168 -3.56 21.84 -0.03
C LYS A 168 -3.35 20.33 0.13
N GLU A 169 -2.10 19.88 0.08
CA GLU A 169 -1.75 18.47 0.26
C GLU A 169 -0.78 18.31 1.43
N LEU A 170 -1.23 17.58 2.46
CA LEU A 170 -0.42 17.22 3.61
C LEU A 170 -0.30 15.70 3.69
N ASP A 171 0.91 15.17 3.56
CA ASP A 171 1.20 13.72 3.61
C ASP A 171 2.30 13.44 4.64
N ILE A 172 1.92 12.87 5.77
CA ILE A 172 2.81 12.58 6.89
C ILE A 172 2.86 11.07 7.10
N ARG A 173 4.06 10.50 6.97
CA ARG A 173 4.37 9.13 7.34
C ARG A 173 5.51 9.16 8.33
N ALA A 174 5.19 9.00 9.60
CA ALA A 174 6.14 9.25 10.67
C ALA A 174 5.86 8.36 11.87
N ARG A 175 6.84 7.53 12.25
CA ARG A 175 6.80 6.79 13.52
C ARG A 175 7.93 7.18 14.43
N VAL A 176 7.59 7.45 15.68
CA VAL A 176 8.52 7.99 16.69
C VAL A 176 8.51 7.14 17.94
N ARG A 177 9.62 7.10 18.68
CA ARG A 177 9.72 6.27 19.90
C ARG A 177 8.75 6.73 21.00
N GLU A 178 8.57 8.03 21.16
CA GLU A 178 7.69 8.64 22.16
C GLU A 178 6.53 9.34 21.44
N PRO A 179 5.39 8.63 21.23
CA PRO A 179 4.28 9.19 20.50
C PRO A 179 3.59 10.30 21.28
N GLY A 180 3.43 11.44 20.59
CA GLY A 180 2.65 12.58 21.04
C GLY A 180 1.18 12.51 20.65
N LYS A 181 0.55 13.68 20.65
CA LYS A 181 -0.79 13.91 20.11
C LYS A 181 -0.72 14.60 18.75
N LEU A 182 -1.62 14.24 17.84
CA LEU A 182 -1.81 14.98 16.60
C LEU A 182 -2.29 16.41 16.87
N PRO A 183 -1.81 17.40 16.10
CA PRO A 183 -2.24 18.78 16.28
C PRO A 183 -3.67 18.98 15.77
N SER A 184 -4.53 19.60 16.59
CA SER A 184 -5.93 19.92 16.21
C SER A 184 -6.02 20.87 15.01
N ALA A 185 -4.94 21.62 14.72
CA ALA A 185 -4.81 22.47 13.55
C ALA A 185 -5.05 21.73 12.21
N LEU A 186 -4.87 20.40 12.17
CA LEU A 186 -5.20 19.56 11.00
C LEU A 186 -6.65 19.73 10.55
N PHE A 187 -7.57 19.84 11.52
CA PHE A 187 -8.99 19.95 11.28
C PHE A 187 -9.48 21.40 11.09
N GLY A 188 -8.56 22.38 11.15
CA GLY A 188 -8.85 23.79 11.01
C GLY A 188 -8.34 24.43 9.72
N CYS A 189 -7.77 23.65 8.79
CA CYS A 189 -7.14 24.16 7.57
C CYS A 189 -8.11 24.03 6.36
N PRO A 190 -8.84 25.09 5.98
CA PRO A 190 -9.90 25.00 4.97
C PRO A 190 -9.38 24.80 3.54
N THR A 191 -8.08 25.01 3.32
CA THR A 191 -7.42 24.84 2.02
C THR A 191 -7.06 23.40 1.71
N LEU A 192 -7.11 22.50 2.71
CA LEU A 192 -6.75 21.09 2.53
C LEU A 192 -7.69 20.43 1.51
N GLU A 193 -7.07 19.85 0.49
CA GLU A 193 -7.70 19.01 -0.54
C GLU A 193 -7.33 17.53 -0.32
N VAL A 194 -6.12 17.26 0.19
CA VAL A 194 -5.60 15.92 0.45
C VAL A 194 -4.91 15.88 1.81
N LEU A 195 -5.32 14.95 2.67
CA LEU A 195 -4.72 14.73 3.98
C LEU A 195 -4.43 13.24 4.18
N LYS A 196 -3.14 12.90 4.27
CA LYS A 196 -2.65 11.54 4.50
C LYS A 196 -1.81 11.51 5.77
N ILE A 197 -2.24 10.75 6.76
CA ILE A 197 -1.61 10.68 8.07
C ILE A 197 -1.42 9.19 8.41
N ASN A 198 -0.17 8.72 8.36
CA ASN A 198 0.23 7.41 8.85
C ASN A 198 1.27 7.59 9.95
N VAL A 199 0.80 7.58 11.19
CA VAL A 199 1.64 7.88 12.34
C VAL A 199 1.27 7.01 13.52
N ASN A 200 2.19 6.87 14.48
CA ASN A 200 1.89 6.21 15.75
C ASN A 200 1.43 7.19 16.86
N LEU A 201 0.88 8.36 16.50
CA LEU A 201 0.42 9.40 17.42
C LEU A 201 -1.03 9.18 17.87
N HIS A 202 -1.40 9.78 19.01
CA HIS A 202 -2.78 9.80 19.47
C HIS A 202 -3.58 10.91 18.80
N LEU A 203 -4.77 10.60 18.29
CA LEU A 203 -5.70 11.58 17.75
C LEU A 203 -6.70 12.02 18.82
N GLU A 204 -6.71 13.31 19.15
CA GLU A 204 -7.81 13.94 19.89
C GLU A 204 -8.76 14.61 18.92
N VAL A 205 -10.00 14.13 18.85
CA VAL A 205 -10.99 14.62 17.89
C VAL A 205 -11.61 15.91 18.43
N PRO A 206 -11.55 17.03 17.68
CA PRO A 206 -12.28 18.23 18.06
C PRO A 206 -13.79 17.99 18.03
N LEU A 207 -14.54 18.64 18.92
CA LEU A 207 -16.00 18.47 18.99
C LEU A 207 -16.71 18.83 17.67
N SER A 208 -16.19 19.83 16.96
CA SER A 208 -16.64 20.23 15.63
C SER A 208 -15.45 20.67 14.78
N PHE A 209 -15.52 20.42 13.49
CA PHE A 209 -14.56 20.91 12.50
C PHE A 209 -15.22 20.97 11.12
N CYS A 210 -14.57 21.62 10.16
CA CYS A 210 -15.04 21.65 8.79
C CYS A 210 -13.86 21.76 7.83
N LEU A 211 -13.75 20.80 6.91
CA LEU A 211 -12.73 20.76 5.87
C LEU A 211 -13.43 20.74 4.51
N PRO A 212 -13.89 21.91 4.02
CA PRO A 212 -14.85 21.98 2.91
C PRO A 212 -14.28 21.50 1.57
N ASN A 213 -12.97 21.64 1.38
CA ASN A 213 -12.28 21.29 0.13
C ASN A 213 -11.64 19.90 0.15
N LEU A 214 -11.73 19.16 1.27
CA LEU A 214 -11.04 17.89 1.42
C LEU A 214 -11.71 16.83 0.53
N LYS A 215 -10.91 16.26 -0.38
CA LYS A 215 -11.31 15.22 -1.33
C LYS A 215 -10.76 13.86 -0.96
N GLU A 216 -9.57 13.81 -0.38
CA GLU A 216 -8.93 12.57 0.06
C GLU A 216 -8.49 12.67 1.50
N PHE A 217 -8.95 11.71 2.31
CA PHE A 217 -8.54 11.57 3.70
C PHE A 217 -8.10 10.14 3.98
N ASN A 218 -6.81 9.97 4.27
CA ASN A 218 -6.22 8.70 4.65
C ASN A 218 -5.67 8.83 6.06
N LEU A 219 -6.19 8.04 6.97
CA LEU A 219 -5.84 8.04 8.38
C LEU A 219 -5.48 6.63 8.85
N THR A 220 -4.20 6.45 9.13
CA THR A 220 -3.62 5.24 9.70
C THR A 220 -3.07 5.57 11.09
N LEU A 221 -3.67 5.02 12.13
CA LEU A 221 -3.34 5.28 13.55
C LEU A 221 -3.25 3.98 14.36
N PRO A 222 -2.57 3.99 15.52
CA PRO A 222 -2.60 2.83 16.42
C PRO A 222 -4.01 2.53 16.93
N VAL A 223 -4.78 3.58 17.23
CA VAL A 223 -6.15 3.52 17.71
C VAL A 223 -6.96 4.59 16.99
N ILE A 224 -8.05 4.17 16.35
CA ILE A 224 -9.06 5.08 15.79
C ILE A 224 -9.94 5.59 16.93
N PRO A 225 -10.20 6.91 17.01
CA PRO A 225 -11.06 7.46 18.06
C PRO A 225 -12.46 6.86 18.07
N ASP A 226 -12.95 6.58 19.28
CA ASP A 226 -14.26 6.00 19.54
C ASP A 226 -15.44 6.89 19.10
N GLY A 227 -16.63 6.29 19.08
CA GLY A 227 -17.91 7.00 19.00
C GLY A 227 -18.36 7.27 17.57
N ASP A 228 -18.79 8.49 17.31
CA ASP A 228 -19.33 8.99 16.04
C ASP A 228 -18.24 9.61 15.13
N PHE A 229 -16.95 9.28 15.35
CA PHE A 229 -15.83 9.91 14.65
C PHE A 229 -15.98 9.83 13.13
N ALA A 230 -16.19 8.64 12.58
CA ALA A 230 -16.32 8.45 11.13
C ALA A 230 -17.54 9.21 10.58
N THR A 231 -18.67 9.19 11.30
CA THR A 231 -19.88 9.93 10.93
C THR A 231 -19.67 11.44 10.94
N ARG A 232 -19.05 11.98 12.00
CA ARG A 232 -18.70 13.41 12.12
C ARG A 232 -17.69 13.84 11.06
N LEU A 233 -16.71 13.01 10.78
CA LEU A 233 -15.70 13.26 9.77
C LEU A 233 -16.32 13.43 8.37
N VAL A 234 -17.15 12.47 7.95
CA VAL A 234 -17.80 12.51 6.65
C VAL A 234 -18.77 13.69 6.55
N SER A 235 -19.59 13.92 7.57
CA SER A 235 -20.50 15.08 7.61
C SER A 235 -19.79 16.44 7.63
N SER A 236 -18.55 16.49 8.13
CA SER A 236 -17.74 17.70 8.18
C SER A 236 -16.91 17.95 6.90
N CYS A 237 -16.90 17.00 5.97
CA CYS A 237 -16.10 17.03 4.74
C CYS A 237 -17.00 16.76 3.51
N PRO A 238 -17.79 17.74 3.04
CA PRO A 238 -18.80 17.52 1.99
C PRO A 238 -18.23 17.09 0.63
N SER A 239 -16.99 17.50 0.32
CA SER A 239 -16.31 17.18 -0.94
C SER A 239 -15.51 15.87 -0.90
N LEU A 240 -15.64 15.06 0.16
CA LEU A 240 -14.81 13.89 0.37
C LEU A 240 -15.17 12.76 -0.60
N GLU A 241 -14.22 12.39 -1.45
CA GLU A 241 -14.36 11.35 -2.47
C GLU A 241 -13.63 10.06 -2.07
N HIS A 242 -12.53 10.17 -1.31
CA HIS A 242 -11.69 9.05 -0.91
C HIS A 242 -11.48 9.04 0.61
N LEU A 243 -11.86 7.93 1.26
CA LEU A 243 -11.69 7.75 2.69
C LEU A 243 -10.98 6.43 2.98
N THR A 244 -9.87 6.50 3.73
CA THR A 244 -9.19 5.35 4.32
C THR A 244 -9.08 5.54 5.82
N LEU A 245 -9.59 4.59 6.60
CA LEU A 245 -9.47 4.53 8.05
C LEU A 245 -8.85 3.20 8.44
N ASP A 246 -7.68 3.25 9.07
CA ASP A 246 -6.87 2.07 9.39
C ASP A 246 -6.32 2.18 10.81
N GLY A 247 -6.68 1.24 11.68
CA GLY A 247 -6.19 1.20 13.06
C GLY A 247 -6.99 0.28 13.97
N TYR A 248 -6.67 0.27 15.27
CA TYR A 248 -7.50 -0.44 16.25
C TYR A 248 -8.81 0.32 16.48
N TRP A 249 -9.94 -0.36 16.36
CA TRP A 249 -11.26 0.19 16.65
C TRP A 249 -11.81 -0.45 17.91
N ASN A 250 -12.45 0.35 18.78
CA ASN A 250 -13.16 -0.21 19.91
C ASN A 250 -14.31 -1.10 19.44
N PRO A 251 -14.29 -2.42 19.74
CA PRO A 251 -15.33 -3.32 19.27
C PRO A 251 -16.69 -2.95 19.87
N LEU A 252 -16.77 -2.39 21.08
CA LEU A 252 -18.05 -2.08 21.72
C LEU A 252 -18.83 -0.90 21.07
N LYS A 253 -18.34 -0.33 19.97
CA LYS A 253 -18.95 0.80 19.27
C LYS A 253 -19.19 0.47 17.80
N PRO A 254 -20.34 0.91 17.24
CA PRO A 254 -20.63 0.69 15.83
C PRO A 254 -19.75 1.58 14.94
N ILE A 255 -19.51 1.12 13.72
CA ILE A 255 -18.88 1.94 12.67
C ILE A 255 -20.00 2.39 11.72
N ILE A 256 -20.23 3.70 11.64
CA ILE A 256 -21.31 4.27 10.82
C ILE A 256 -20.73 5.27 9.83
N ILE A 257 -20.82 4.93 8.54
CA ILE A 257 -20.32 5.73 7.43
C ILE A 257 -21.47 5.93 6.44
N SER A 258 -21.95 7.17 6.33
CA SER A 258 -23.01 7.56 5.40
C SER A 258 -22.54 8.75 4.58
N SER A 259 -22.27 8.54 3.29
CA SER A 259 -21.80 9.60 2.39
C SER A 259 -22.33 9.43 0.98
N PRO A 260 -22.95 10.48 0.40
CA PRO A 260 -23.30 10.47 -1.02
C PRO A 260 -22.11 10.84 -1.92
N SER A 261 -21.03 11.44 -1.41
CA SER A 261 -19.90 11.92 -2.22
C SER A 261 -18.74 10.92 -2.34
N LEU A 262 -18.68 9.92 -1.46
CA LEU A 262 -17.61 8.92 -1.48
C LEU A 262 -17.64 8.06 -2.74
N ARG A 263 -16.47 7.91 -3.36
CA ARG A 263 -16.18 7.02 -4.49
C ARG A 263 -15.26 5.87 -4.11
N ARG A 264 -14.38 6.07 -3.12
CA ARG A 264 -13.50 5.01 -2.59
C ARG A 264 -13.56 4.98 -1.08
N LEU A 265 -13.77 3.80 -0.53
CA LEU A 265 -13.81 3.55 0.90
C LEU A 265 -12.89 2.40 1.27
N SER A 266 -12.01 2.61 2.24
CA SER A 266 -11.16 1.60 2.84
C SER A 266 -11.32 1.64 4.36
N VAL A 267 -11.74 0.53 4.96
CA VAL A 267 -11.87 0.40 6.41
C VAL A 267 -11.07 -0.81 6.86
N CYS A 268 -10.00 -0.56 7.62
CA CYS A 268 -9.18 -1.60 8.24
C CYS A 268 -9.29 -1.53 9.75
N THR A 269 -9.52 -2.70 10.35
CA THR A 269 -9.61 -2.84 11.78
C THR A 269 -8.58 -3.85 12.26
N HIS A 270 -7.78 -3.44 13.24
CA HIS A 270 -6.84 -4.34 13.91
C HIS A 270 -7.53 -4.88 15.17
N SER A 271 -7.49 -6.19 15.40
CA SER A 271 -8.04 -6.82 16.62
C SER A 271 -6.90 -7.25 17.56
N LEU A 272 -7.15 -7.23 18.88
CA LEU A 272 -6.16 -7.61 19.92
C LEU A 272 -6.47 -8.96 20.60
N GLY A 273 -7.42 -9.74 20.09
CA GLY A 273 -7.83 -11.02 20.69
C GLY A 273 -9.33 -11.26 20.68
N SER A 274 -9.69 -12.54 20.72
CA SER A 274 -10.93 -13.15 20.21
C SER A 274 -12.18 -13.10 21.10
N SER A 275 -12.38 -12.08 21.94
CA SER A 275 -13.50 -12.11 22.92
C SER A 275 -14.58 -11.03 22.79
N TYR A 276 -14.47 -10.09 21.86
CA TYR A 276 -15.45 -9.00 21.75
C TYR A 276 -15.94 -8.83 20.31
N LEU A 277 -17.22 -9.12 20.10
CA LEU A 277 -17.92 -8.80 18.87
C LEU A 277 -18.33 -7.31 18.89
N ARG A 278 -18.07 -6.62 17.79
CA ARG A 278 -18.62 -5.30 17.51
C ARG A 278 -20.10 -5.38 17.20
N THR A 279 -20.85 -4.43 17.74
CA THR A 279 -22.31 -4.42 17.64
C THR A 279 -22.82 -4.32 16.20
N GLU A 280 -22.26 -3.42 15.39
CA GLU A 280 -22.79 -3.15 14.04
C GLU A 280 -21.79 -2.38 13.16
N VAL A 281 -21.82 -2.64 11.86
CA VAL A 281 -21.20 -1.80 10.83
C VAL A 281 -22.27 -1.37 9.83
N VAL A 282 -22.47 -0.05 9.70
CA VAL A 282 -23.44 0.57 8.81
C VAL A 282 -22.72 1.35 7.73
N LEU A 283 -22.86 0.92 6.48
CA LEU A 283 -22.27 1.56 5.30
C LEU A 283 -23.38 2.01 4.34
N ASP A 284 -23.73 3.29 4.39
CA ASP A 284 -24.68 3.92 3.45
C ASP A 284 -23.89 4.76 2.43
N VAL A 285 -23.36 4.06 1.42
CA VAL A 285 -22.37 4.59 0.47
C VAL A 285 -22.72 4.24 -0.98
N THR A 286 -23.79 4.87 -1.47
CA THR A 286 -24.44 4.52 -2.75
C THR A 286 -23.58 4.75 -4.00
N ASN A 287 -22.62 5.68 -3.95
CA ASN A 287 -21.77 6.06 -5.10
C ASN A 287 -20.34 5.49 -5.03
N VAL A 288 -20.07 4.57 -4.11
CA VAL A 288 -18.73 3.98 -3.97
C VAL A 288 -18.45 3.02 -5.12
N GLU A 289 -17.33 3.26 -5.80
CA GLU A 289 -16.81 2.48 -6.93
C GLU A 289 -15.75 1.46 -6.49
N TYR A 290 -15.07 1.72 -5.37
CA TYR A 290 -14.07 0.83 -4.76
C TYR A 290 -14.29 0.69 -3.25
N LEU A 291 -14.39 -0.55 -2.76
CA LEU A 291 -14.51 -0.88 -1.35
C LEU A 291 -13.38 -1.82 -0.93
N MET A 292 -12.60 -1.43 0.07
CA MET A 292 -11.69 -2.31 0.78
C MET A 292 -12.15 -2.46 2.22
N TYR A 293 -12.28 -3.70 2.67
CA TYR A 293 -12.85 -4.00 3.97
C TYR A 293 -12.04 -5.08 4.69
N ASP A 294 -11.64 -4.76 5.92
CA ASP A 294 -10.85 -5.64 6.78
C ASP A 294 -11.35 -5.53 8.22
N ASP A 295 -12.25 -6.44 8.61
CA ASP A 295 -12.78 -6.49 9.97
C ASP A 295 -13.28 -7.86 10.39
N VAL A 296 -12.81 -8.33 11.55
CA VAL A 296 -13.20 -9.59 12.17
C VAL A 296 -14.14 -9.41 13.37
N SER A 297 -14.58 -8.19 13.64
CA SER A 297 -15.29 -7.89 14.89
C SER A 297 -16.80 -7.72 14.68
N ALA A 298 -17.29 -7.21 13.55
CA ALA A 298 -18.72 -6.93 13.40
C ALA A 298 -19.61 -8.17 13.56
N SER A 299 -20.68 -8.06 14.35
CA SER A 299 -21.74 -9.07 14.46
C SER A 299 -22.85 -8.90 13.44
N HIS A 300 -23.01 -7.69 12.87
CA HIS A 300 -24.04 -7.37 11.88
C HIS A 300 -23.57 -6.31 10.89
N TYR A 301 -23.92 -6.51 9.62
CA TYR A 301 -23.65 -5.58 8.52
C TYR A 301 -24.93 -4.99 7.96
N CYS A 302 -25.06 -3.67 8.05
CA CYS A 302 -26.09 -2.90 7.36
C CYS A 302 -25.44 -2.12 6.22
N ILE A 303 -25.20 -2.81 5.11
CA ILE A 303 -24.65 -2.22 3.89
C ILE A 303 -25.82 -1.88 2.96
N GLY A 304 -25.90 -0.61 2.56
CA GLY A 304 -26.86 -0.12 1.58
C GLY A 304 -26.62 -0.68 0.17
N ASP A 305 -27.34 -0.14 -0.82
CA ASP A 305 -27.19 -0.59 -2.21
C ASP A 305 -25.82 -0.17 -2.80
N LEU A 306 -24.99 -1.16 -3.12
CA LEU A 306 -23.66 -1.00 -3.71
C LEU A 306 -23.68 -1.08 -5.26
N ASN A 307 -24.68 -0.46 -5.90
CA ASN A 307 -24.88 -0.59 -7.35
C ASN A 307 -23.76 0.06 -8.18
N ALA A 308 -23.08 1.07 -7.64
CA ALA A 308 -21.94 1.73 -8.29
C ALA A 308 -20.63 0.95 -8.15
N LEU A 309 -20.59 -0.08 -7.30
CA LEU A 309 -19.36 -0.75 -6.91
C LEU A 309 -18.77 -1.55 -8.07
N VAL A 310 -17.54 -1.20 -8.45
CA VAL A 310 -16.81 -1.85 -9.54
C VAL A 310 -15.82 -2.87 -8.97
N GLU A 311 -15.21 -2.55 -7.84
CA GLU A 311 -14.13 -3.33 -7.24
C GLU A 311 -14.29 -3.46 -5.73
N ALA A 312 -14.13 -4.68 -5.23
CA ALA A 312 -14.20 -4.99 -3.82
C ALA A 312 -13.01 -5.83 -3.38
N GLU A 313 -12.43 -5.50 -2.25
CA GLU A 313 -11.33 -6.21 -1.61
C GLU A 313 -11.69 -6.50 -0.16
N ILE A 314 -11.89 -7.78 0.16
CA ILE A 314 -12.26 -8.23 1.50
C ILE A 314 -11.08 -9.02 2.06
N ASN A 315 -10.46 -8.49 3.10
CA ASN A 315 -9.28 -9.08 3.71
C ASN A 315 -9.66 -10.04 4.84
N GLN A 316 -10.52 -9.58 5.75
CA GLN A 316 -11.01 -10.36 6.88
C GLN A 316 -12.49 -10.07 7.13
N SER A 317 -13.23 -11.11 7.56
CA SER A 317 -14.66 -11.05 7.92
C SER A 317 -15.03 -12.24 8.83
N VAL A 318 -16.10 -12.09 9.62
CA VAL A 318 -16.69 -13.19 10.41
C VAL A 318 -17.42 -14.17 9.45
N PRO A 319 -17.40 -15.50 9.68
CA PRO A 319 -18.00 -16.50 8.79
C PRO A 319 -19.42 -16.16 8.27
N GLU A 320 -20.41 -16.06 9.16
CA GLU A 320 -21.82 -15.85 8.80
C GLU A 320 -22.04 -14.59 7.94
N ASP A 321 -21.28 -13.54 8.22
CA ASP A 321 -21.38 -12.27 7.53
C ASP A 321 -20.63 -12.22 6.20
N THR A 322 -19.59 -13.04 6.05
CA THR A 322 -18.81 -13.10 4.80
C THR A 322 -19.72 -13.50 3.64
N LEU A 323 -20.63 -14.47 3.85
CA LEU A 323 -21.59 -14.87 2.83
C LEU A 323 -22.56 -13.73 2.50
N ASN A 324 -23.14 -13.08 3.51
CA ASN A 324 -24.05 -11.93 3.32
C ASN A 324 -23.39 -10.80 2.54
N LEU A 325 -22.12 -10.51 2.85
CA LEU A 325 -21.31 -9.51 2.15
C LEU A 325 -21.13 -9.89 0.68
N LEU A 326 -20.77 -11.15 0.37
CA LEU A 326 -20.65 -11.62 -1.02
C LEU A 326 -21.95 -11.43 -1.81
N TRP A 327 -23.12 -11.68 -1.22
CA TRP A 327 -24.41 -11.44 -1.87
C TRP A 327 -24.59 -9.98 -2.31
N ARG A 328 -24.14 -9.04 -1.47
CA ARG A 328 -24.15 -7.60 -1.79
C ARG A 328 -23.12 -7.22 -2.85
N LEU A 329 -22.02 -7.97 -2.95
CA LEU A 329 -20.94 -7.76 -3.92
C LEU A 329 -21.16 -8.49 -5.26
N SER A 330 -22.30 -9.16 -5.46
CA SER A 330 -22.57 -9.99 -6.64
C SER A 330 -22.48 -9.28 -8.01
N ASN A 331 -22.57 -7.94 -8.02
CA ASN A 331 -22.53 -7.13 -9.23
C ASN A 331 -21.14 -6.56 -9.59
N VAL A 332 -20.11 -6.77 -8.76
CA VAL A 332 -18.77 -6.19 -8.98
C VAL A 332 -18.07 -6.78 -10.20
N ARG A 333 -17.14 -6.02 -10.78
CA ARG A 333 -16.28 -6.48 -11.90
C ARG A 333 -14.98 -7.09 -11.44
N ARG A 334 -14.47 -6.64 -10.29
CA ARG A 334 -13.24 -7.13 -9.67
C ARG A 334 -13.52 -7.46 -8.21
N LEU A 335 -13.22 -8.70 -7.81
CA LEU A 335 -13.42 -9.17 -6.45
C LEU A 335 -12.12 -9.79 -5.94
N PHE A 336 -11.63 -9.29 -4.83
CA PHE A 336 -10.46 -9.81 -4.14
C PHE A 336 -10.88 -10.33 -2.77
N LEU A 337 -10.61 -11.59 -2.50
CA LEU A 337 -10.89 -12.24 -1.22
C LEU A 337 -9.56 -12.79 -0.69
N MET A 338 -9.05 -12.25 0.42
CA MET A 338 -7.78 -12.71 0.99
C MET A 338 -7.95 -13.97 1.84
N GLU A 339 -6.82 -14.52 2.29
CA GLU A 339 -6.75 -15.77 3.07
C GLU A 339 -7.83 -15.85 4.15
N SER A 340 -7.92 -14.85 5.03
CA SER A 340 -8.82 -14.92 6.19
C SER A 340 -10.30 -14.96 5.81
N CYS A 341 -10.68 -14.34 4.69
CA CYS A 341 -12.05 -14.45 4.16
C CYS A 341 -12.35 -15.85 3.63
N VAL A 342 -11.37 -16.49 3.00
CA VAL A 342 -11.50 -17.87 2.53
C VAL A 342 -11.66 -18.82 3.72
N VAL A 343 -10.93 -18.56 4.81
CA VAL A 343 -11.13 -19.23 6.09
C VAL A 343 -12.53 -19.05 6.64
N ALA A 344 -13.02 -17.81 6.65
CA ALA A 344 -14.36 -17.51 7.13
C ALA A 344 -15.45 -18.23 6.32
N LEU A 345 -15.31 -18.30 4.99
CA LEU A 345 -16.27 -19.00 4.13
C LEU A 345 -16.30 -20.52 4.35
N HIS A 346 -15.13 -21.13 4.60
CA HIS A 346 -15.06 -22.56 4.89
C HIS A 346 -15.70 -22.91 6.24
N LEU A 347 -15.52 -22.06 7.25
CA LEU A 347 -16.08 -22.25 8.60
C LEU A 347 -17.58 -22.01 8.68
N CYS A 348 -18.24 -21.56 7.61
CA CYS A 348 -19.70 -21.43 7.59
C CYS A 348 -20.35 -22.83 7.70
N GLU A 349 -20.91 -23.14 8.87
CA GLU A 349 -21.50 -24.44 9.24
C GLU A 349 -22.74 -24.87 8.41
N SER A 350 -23.08 -24.17 7.31
CA SER A 350 -24.22 -24.56 6.48
C SER A 350 -23.85 -25.72 5.55
N GLU A 351 -24.60 -26.82 5.61
CA GLU A 351 -24.41 -28.05 4.82
C GLU A 351 -24.35 -27.85 3.28
N GLN A 352 -24.61 -26.64 2.78
CA GLN A 352 -24.38 -26.22 1.38
C GLN A 352 -24.03 -24.72 1.34
N LEU A 353 -22.77 -24.36 1.11
CA LEU A 353 -22.37 -22.97 0.85
C LEU A 353 -23.11 -22.49 -0.41
N LYS A 354 -23.98 -21.47 -0.26
CA LYS A 354 -24.77 -20.90 -1.37
C LYS A 354 -24.22 -19.55 -1.77
N LEU A 355 -23.18 -19.57 -2.60
CA LEU A 355 -22.60 -18.37 -3.17
C LEU A 355 -23.55 -17.71 -4.18
N PRO A 356 -23.53 -16.36 -4.28
CA PRO A 356 -24.25 -15.65 -5.32
C PRO A 356 -23.61 -15.86 -6.69
N VAL A 357 -24.40 -15.78 -7.75
CA VAL A 357 -23.86 -15.75 -9.12
C VAL A 357 -23.32 -14.36 -9.43
N PHE A 358 -22.03 -14.27 -9.72
CA PHE A 358 -21.33 -13.04 -10.05
C PHE A 358 -21.41 -12.76 -11.56
N ARG A 359 -22.47 -12.06 -11.97
CA ARG A 359 -22.80 -11.88 -13.40
C ARG A 359 -21.87 -10.93 -14.15
N ASN A 360 -21.15 -10.05 -13.46
CA ASN A 360 -20.27 -9.05 -14.06
C ASN A 360 -18.78 -9.29 -13.73
N LEU A 361 -18.48 -10.32 -12.95
CA LEU A 361 -17.14 -10.55 -12.44
C LEU A 361 -16.22 -10.99 -13.57
N SER A 362 -15.20 -10.18 -13.81
CA SER A 362 -14.19 -10.38 -14.85
C SER A 362 -12.81 -10.67 -14.26
N HIS A 363 -12.54 -10.21 -13.03
CA HIS A 363 -11.28 -10.47 -12.33
C HIS A 363 -11.55 -10.96 -10.91
N LEU A 364 -10.99 -12.13 -10.59
CA LEU A 364 -11.05 -12.72 -9.26
C LEU A 364 -9.62 -12.85 -8.73
N LYS A 365 -9.38 -12.31 -7.53
CA LYS A 365 -8.15 -12.55 -6.77
C LYS A 365 -8.50 -13.32 -5.52
N LEU A 366 -7.82 -14.43 -5.26
CA LEU A 366 -8.14 -15.32 -4.15
C LEU A 366 -6.85 -15.64 -3.38
N GLY A 367 -6.76 -15.20 -2.13
CA GLY A 367 -5.67 -15.52 -1.20
C GLY A 367 -5.84 -16.93 -0.62
N CYS A 368 -4.76 -17.61 -0.24
CA CYS A 368 -4.74 -19.06 0.00
C CYS A 368 -4.53 -19.39 1.48
N SER A 369 -5.23 -20.41 2.02
CA SER A 369 -5.05 -20.89 3.40
C SER A 369 -4.76 -22.40 3.50
N ALA A 370 -3.93 -22.77 4.48
CA ALA A 370 -3.44 -24.13 4.74
C ALA A 370 -4.52 -25.13 5.20
N PHE A 371 -5.55 -24.65 5.87
CA PHE A 371 -6.39 -25.44 6.77
C PHE A 371 -7.71 -25.93 6.16
N ILE A 372 -7.88 -25.80 4.84
CA ILE A 372 -9.20 -25.78 4.21
C ILE A 372 -9.22 -26.62 2.95
N SER A 373 -10.39 -27.17 2.62
CA SER A 373 -10.71 -27.68 1.27
C SER A 373 -10.75 -26.54 0.24
N TRP A 374 -9.62 -25.87 0.03
CA TRP A 374 -9.43 -24.73 -0.86
C TRP A 374 -9.96 -25.00 -2.26
N TYR A 375 -9.73 -26.23 -2.73
CA TYR A 375 -10.22 -26.70 -4.01
C TYR A 375 -11.76 -26.56 -4.15
N THR A 376 -12.53 -26.94 -3.13
CA THR A 376 -14.00 -26.92 -3.24
C THR A 376 -14.52 -25.49 -3.35
N LEU A 377 -14.00 -24.58 -2.53
CA LEU A 377 -14.38 -23.17 -2.57
C LEU A 377 -14.00 -22.51 -3.91
N LEU A 378 -12.78 -22.75 -4.39
CA LEU A 378 -12.32 -22.22 -5.67
C LEU A 378 -13.24 -22.69 -6.81
N MET A 379 -13.60 -23.96 -6.85
CA MET A 379 -14.50 -24.51 -7.87
C MET A 379 -15.92 -23.93 -7.79
N GLU A 380 -16.44 -23.74 -6.59
CA GLU A 380 -17.74 -23.09 -6.39
C GLU A 380 -17.73 -21.62 -6.87
N LEU A 381 -16.67 -20.87 -6.55
CA LEU A 381 -16.49 -19.49 -7.03
C LEU A 381 -16.38 -19.42 -8.55
N LEU A 382 -15.59 -20.31 -9.17
CA LEU A 382 -15.47 -20.40 -10.63
C LEU A 382 -16.81 -20.75 -11.30
N ASN A 383 -17.60 -21.64 -10.70
CA ASN A 383 -18.94 -21.97 -11.20
C ASN A 383 -19.91 -20.79 -11.07
N CYS A 384 -19.73 -19.94 -10.07
CA CYS A 384 -20.54 -18.74 -9.85
C CYS A 384 -20.10 -17.54 -10.70
N ALA A 385 -18.97 -17.60 -11.41
CA ALA A 385 -18.39 -16.49 -12.16
C ALA A 385 -18.27 -16.80 -13.67
N PRO A 386 -19.38 -16.91 -14.42
CA PRO A 386 -19.38 -17.43 -15.80
C PRO A 386 -18.57 -16.58 -16.81
N PHE A 387 -18.40 -15.28 -16.54
CA PHE A 387 -17.70 -14.33 -17.42
C PHE A 387 -16.29 -13.96 -16.91
N LEU A 388 -15.72 -14.77 -16.02
CA LEU A 388 -14.40 -14.52 -15.46
C LEU A 388 -13.32 -14.55 -16.57
N GLU A 389 -12.54 -13.47 -16.68
CA GLU A 389 -11.47 -13.32 -17.66
C GLU A 389 -10.07 -13.48 -17.04
N THR A 390 -9.90 -13.09 -15.77
CA THR A 390 -8.63 -13.15 -15.05
C THR A 390 -8.80 -13.80 -13.68
N LEU A 391 -7.97 -14.79 -13.39
CA LEU A 391 -7.82 -15.40 -12.06
C LEU A 391 -6.42 -15.11 -11.51
N SER A 392 -6.33 -14.55 -10.30
CA SER A 392 -5.06 -14.25 -9.64
C SER A 392 -4.97 -14.90 -8.26
N LEU A 393 -3.88 -15.60 -8.01
CA LEU A 393 -3.56 -16.27 -6.75
C LEU A 393 -2.29 -15.63 -6.17
N PRO A 394 -2.41 -14.53 -5.39
CA PRO A 394 -1.28 -13.71 -4.92
C PRO A 394 -0.44 -14.36 -3.82
N GLU A 395 -1.04 -15.25 -3.03
CA GLU A 395 -0.44 -15.90 -1.85
C GLU A 395 -0.09 -17.37 -2.17
N GLY A 396 0.08 -17.68 -3.45
CA GLY A 396 0.27 -19.04 -3.91
C GLY A 396 -0.99 -19.88 -3.90
N ILE A 397 -0.77 -21.18 -4.01
CA ILE A 397 -1.82 -22.20 -3.97
C ILE A 397 -1.65 -23.06 -2.71
N VAL A 398 -0.53 -22.98 -2.01
CA VAL A 398 -0.25 -23.75 -0.79
C VAL A 398 0.32 -22.83 0.29
N PHE A 399 -0.17 -22.99 1.51
CA PHE A 399 0.49 -22.44 2.68
C PHE A 399 1.51 -23.46 3.22
N ASP A 400 2.72 -23.00 3.46
CA ASP A 400 3.86 -23.80 3.94
C ASP A 400 4.54 -22.89 4.96
N ASP A 401 4.33 -23.17 6.24
CA ASP A 401 5.00 -22.48 7.34
C ASP A 401 6.35 -23.12 7.71
N GLY A 402 6.79 -24.12 6.95
CA GLY A 402 8.03 -24.84 7.18
C GLY A 402 7.97 -25.82 8.34
N GLU A 403 6.78 -26.09 8.90
CA GLU A 403 6.58 -27.19 9.85
C GLU A 403 6.05 -28.42 9.08
N ASP A 404 6.75 -29.55 9.22
CA ASP A 404 6.39 -30.86 8.68
C ASP A 404 5.12 -31.41 9.40
N ASP A 405 3.99 -30.72 9.32
CA ASP A 405 2.74 -31.18 9.94
C ASP A 405 2.12 -32.30 9.08
N GLU A 406 2.08 -33.52 9.60
CA GLU A 406 1.53 -34.71 8.90
C GLU A 406 0.10 -34.47 8.38
N GLN A 407 -0.67 -33.64 9.09
CA GLN A 407 -2.05 -33.28 8.73
C GLN A 407 -2.13 -32.51 7.39
N TYR A 408 -1.15 -31.65 7.07
CA TYR A 408 -1.11 -30.95 5.78
C TYR A 408 -0.79 -31.89 4.61
N MET A 409 0.10 -32.86 4.83
CA MET A 409 0.44 -33.83 3.79
C MET A 409 -0.74 -34.72 3.42
N GLU A 410 -1.56 -35.12 4.39
CA GLU A 410 -2.77 -35.90 4.13
C GLU A 410 -3.84 -35.08 3.37
N MET A 411 -4.09 -33.83 3.79
CA MET A 411 -5.05 -32.93 3.14
C MET A 411 -4.66 -32.61 1.69
N SER A 412 -3.41 -32.18 1.48
CA SER A 412 -2.91 -31.87 0.13
C SER A 412 -2.97 -33.10 -0.80
N GLY A 413 -2.70 -34.30 -0.27
CA GLY A 413 -2.87 -35.55 -1.01
C GLY A 413 -4.33 -35.83 -1.43
N GLN A 414 -5.32 -35.51 -0.59
CA GLN A 414 -6.74 -35.65 -0.91
C GLN A 414 -7.21 -34.62 -1.96
N GLU A 415 -6.70 -33.39 -1.91
CA GLU A 415 -7.00 -32.38 -2.91
C GLU A 415 -6.34 -32.66 -4.26
N CYS A 416 -5.09 -33.14 -4.29
CA CYS A 416 -4.44 -33.68 -5.50
C CYS A 416 -5.32 -34.70 -6.23
N LYS A 417 -5.92 -35.64 -5.48
CA LYS A 417 -6.86 -36.63 -6.03
C LYS A 417 -8.13 -35.98 -6.58
N SER A 418 -8.59 -34.89 -5.98
CA SER A 418 -9.77 -34.16 -6.43
C SER A 418 -9.52 -33.48 -7.78
N TRP A 419 -8.39 -32.78 -7.95
CA TRP A 419 -8.03 -32.14 -9.23
C TRP A 419 -7.83 -33.14 -10.38
N SER A 420 -7.22 -34.28 -10.10
CA SER A 420 -6.98 -35.32 -11.10
C SER A 420 -8.25 -36.06 -11.55
N CYS A 421 -9.32 -36.03 -10.74
CA CYS A 421 -10.56 -36.77 -11.00
C CYS A 421 -11.77 -35.89 -11.35
N THR A 422 -11.60 -34.57 -11.55
CA THR A 422 -12.71 -33.65 -11.77
C THR A 422 -13.35 -33.79 -13.16
N PRO A 423 -14.63 -34.21 -13.26
CA PRO A 423 -15.31 -34.30 -14.56
C PRO A 423 -15.99 -32.98 -14.96
N ILE A 424 -16.21 -32.06 -14.01
CA ILE A 424 -16.93 -30.80 -14.24
C ILE A 424 -15.93 -29.68 -14.46
N ILE A 425 -15.96 -29.09 -15.66
CA ILE A 425 -15.18 -27.91 -16.02
C ILE A 425 -16.09 -26.69 -15.84
N PRO A 426 -15.76 -25.74 -14.95
CA PRO A 426 -16.50 -24.49 -14.81
C PRO A 426 -16.59 -23.76 -16.15
N SER A 427 -17.78 -23.22 -16.43
CA SER A 427 -18.08 -22.59 -17.74
C SER A 427 -17.10 -21.48 -18.11
N CYS A 428 -16.59 -20.74 -17.12
CA CYS A 428 -15.63 -19.65 -17.34
C CYS A 428 -14.29 -20.15 -17.89
N LEU A 429 -13.79 -21.31 -17.44
CA LEU A 429 -12.54 -21.91 -17.96
C LEU A 429 -12.70 -22.23 -19.46
N ALA A 430 -13.86 -22.76 -19.84
CA ALA A 430 -14.12 -23.15 -21.21
C ALA A 430 -14.33 -21.95 -22.16
N SER A 431 -14.81 -20.81 -21.67
CA SER A 431 -15.35 -19.76 -22.55
C SER A 431 -14.76 -18.36 -22.40
N ASN A 432 -14.26 -17.98 -21.22
CA ASN A 432 -13.89 -16.58 -20.96
C ASN A 432 -12.52 -16.37 -20.31
N LEU A 433 -11.97 -17.37 -19.60
CA LEU A 433 -10.74 -17.18 -18.82
C LEU A 433 -9.51 -17.05 -19.72
N LYS A 434 -8.98 -15.82 -19.81
CA LYS A 434 -7.85 -15.43 -20.66
C LYS A 434 -6.52 -15.39 -19.92
N ARG A 435 -6.53 -15.04 -18.62
CA ARG A 435 -5.30 -14.91 -17.83
C ARG A 435 -5.40 -15.64 -16.49
N ILE A 436 -4.35 -16.38 -16.16
CA ILE A 436 -4.12 -16.90 -14.81
C ILE A 436 -2.78 -16.40 -14.33
N SER A 437 -2.73 -15.83 -13.13
CA SER A 437 -1.47 -15.43 -12.47
C SER A 437 -1.35 -16.08 -11.11
N VAL A 438 -0.28 -16.84 -10.90
CA VAL A 438 0.07 -17.46 -9.62
C VAL A 438 1.35 -16.82 -9.11
N HIS A 439 1.29 -16.23 -7.93
CA HIS A 439 2.45 -15.68 -7.24
C HIS A 439 2.86 -16.63 -6.11
N ASP A 440 4.03 -16.41 -5.53
CA ASP A 440 4.55 -17.20 -4.40
C ASP A 440 4.52 -18.73 -4.64
N TYR A 441 4.83 -19.17 -5.86
CA TYR A 441 4.80 -20.58 -6.25
C TYR A 441 5.94 -21.35 -5.57
N LYS A 442 5.61 -22.39 -4.81
CA LYS A 442 6.50 -23.11 -3.88
C LYS A 442 7.17 -24.35 -4.46
N LEU A 443 6.76 -24.80 -5.65
CA LEU A 443 7.22 -26.01 -6.36
C LEU A 443 6.69 -27.32 -5.79
N THR A 444 5.52 -27.31 -5.16
CA THR A 444 4.92 -28.56 -4.66
C THR A 444 4.24 -29.34 -5.79
N GLU A 445 4.06 -30.65 -5.58
CA GLU A 445 3.31 -31.49 -6.54
C GLU A 445 1.85 -31.03 -6.66
N TRP A 446 1.27 -30.54 -5.56
CA TRP A 446 -0.11 -30.05 -5.56
C TRP A 446 -0.30 -28.80 -6.42
N GLU A 447 0.58 -27.80 -6.31
CA GLU A 447 0.52 -26.62 -7.20
C GLU A 447 0.66 -27.01 -8.67
N LEU A 448 1.51 -28.00 -8.96
CA LEU A 448 1.72 -28.49 -10.31
C LEU A 448 0.46 -29.17 -10.86
N GLU A 449 -0.27 -29.93 -10.05
CA GLU A 449 -1.56 -30.52 -10.46
C GLU A 449 -2.63 -29.45 -10.72
N VAL A 450 -2.70 -28.39 -9.91
CA VAL A 450 -3.60 -27.26 -10.15
C VAL A 450 -3.27 -26.57 -11.48
N VAL A 451 -1.99 -26.30 -11.74
CA VAL A 451 -1.55 -25.71 -13.02
C VAL A 451 -1.85 -26.63 -14.20
N LYS A 452 -1.62 -27.95 -14.07
CA LYS A 452 -1.98 -28.93 -15.09
C LYS A 452 -3.48 -28.91 -15.39
N TYR A 453 -4.31 -28.86 -14.35
CA TYR A 453 -5.75 -28.77 -14.51
C TYR A 453 -6.12 -27.50 -15.30
N PHE A 454 -5.63 -26.33 -14.90
CA PHE A 454 -5.96 -25.09 -15.59
C PHE A 454 -5.52 -25.09 -17.06
N LEU A 455 -4.34 -25.61 -17.38
CA LEU A 455 -3.86 -25.73 -18.75
C LEU A 455 -4.71 -26.68 -19.60
N ARG A 456 -5.25 -27.75 -19.00
CA ARG A 456 -6.10 -28.74 -19.68
C ARG A 456 -7.57 -28.30 -19.81
N SER A 457 -8.05 -27.50 -18.86
CA SER A 457 -9.47 -27.12 -18.77
C SER A 457 -9.77 -25.77 -19.41
N SER A 458 -8.77 -24.89 -19.56
CA SER A 458 -8.97 -23.53 -20.05
C SER A 458 -8.79 -23.44 -21.57
N LEU A 459 -9.90 -23.36 -22.31
CA LEU A 459 -9.88 -23.47 -23.79
C LEU A 459 -9.46 -22.17 -24.49
N VAL A 460 -9.66 -21.01 -23.85
CA VAL A 460 -9.39 -19.68 -24.40
C VAL A 460 -8.25 -18.95 -23.69
N LEU A 461 -7.48 -19.66 -22.86
CA LEU A 461 -6.39 -19.09 -22.07
C LEU A 461 -5.31 -18.48 -22.99
N GLU A 462 -4.95 -17.22 -22.76
CA GLU A 462 -3.93 -16.49 -23.52
C GLU A 462 -2.61 -16.43 -22.74
N GLU A 463 -2.68 -16.36 -21.41
CA GLU A 463 -1.52 -16.16 -20.56
C GLU A 463 -1.63 -16.92 -19.22
N LEU A 464 -0.60 -17.69 -18.91
CA LEU A 464 -0.32 -18.23 -17.58
C LEU A 464 0.98 -17.60 -17.07
N ASP A 465 0.89 -16.76 -16.04
CA ASP A 465 2.05 -16.19 -15.35
C ASP A 465 2.27 -16.89 -14.00
N VAL A 466 3.48 -17.40 -13.78
CA VAL A 466 3.87 -18.08 -12.54
C VAL A 466 5.12 -17.40 -11.97
N ALA A 467 4.98 -16.76 -10.82
CA ALA A 467 6.09 -16.19 -10.07
C ALA A 467 6.45 -17.12 -8.91
N LEU A 468 7.70 -17.60 -8.88
CA LEU A 468 8.18 -18.42 -7.76
C LEU A 468 8.26 -17.60 -6.47
N GLU A 469 8.23 -18.27 -5.34
CA GLU A 469 8.59 -17.67 -4.06
C GLU A 469 9.99 -17.00 -4.11
N CYS A 470 10.14 -15.86 -3.41
CA CYS A 470 11.30 -14.98 -3.57
C CYS A 470 12.67 -15.59 -3.18
N TRP A 471 12.67 -16.67 -2.39
CA TRP A 471 13.88 -17.37 -1.94
C TRP A 471 14.36 -18.44 -2.92
N LYS A 472 13.54 -18.82 -3.91
CA LYS A 472 13.88 -19.86 -4.89
C LYS A 472 14.98 -19.39 -5.84
N SER A 473 15.82 -20.34 -6.23
CA SER A 473 16.98 -20.14 -7.09
C SER A 473 16.60 -19.95 -8.56
N GLU A 474 17.51 -19.33 -9.32
CA GLU A 474 17.35 -19.19 -10.77
C GLU A 474 17.31 -20.55 -11.48
N THR A 475 18.03 -21.54 -10.96
CA THR A 475 18.01 -22.91 -11.47
C THR A 475 16.64 -23.57 -11.31
N GLU A 476 15.98 -23.37 -10.17
CA GLU A 476 14.62 -23.86 -9.94
C GLU A 476 13.61 -23.17 -10.88
N ARG A 477 13.75 -21.86 -11.09
CA ARG A 477 12.93 -21.11 -12.05
C ARG A 477 13.04 -21.68 -13.47
N ILE A 478 14.27 -21.96 -13.92
CA ILE A 478 14.53 -22.52 -15.25
C ILE A 478 13.92 -23.93 -15.35
N SER A 479 14.13 -24.78 -14.34
CA SER A 479 13.58 -26.14 -14.28
C SER A 479 12.04 -26.15 -14.33
N LEU A 480 11.38 -25.27 -13.56
CA LEU A 480 9.93 -25.11 -13.58
C LEU A 480 9.47 -24.67 -14.97
N ASN A 481 10.13 -23.68 -15.59
CA ASN A 481 9.78 -23.24 -16.93
C ASN A 481 9.88 -24.38 -17.95
N GLU A 482 10.95 -25.15 -17.96
CA GLU A 482 11.07 -26.32 -18.86
C GLU A 482 9.96 -27.36 -18.63
N THR A 483 9.59 -27.57 -17.37
CA THR A 483 8.52 -28.50 -16.99
C THR A 483 7.16 -28.01 -17.49
N LEU A 484 6.79 -26.76 -17.20
CA LEU A 484 5.50 -26.18 -17.59
C LEU A 484 5.35 -26.06 -19.11
N GLN A 485 6.43 -25.74 -19.83
CA GLN A 485 6.38 -25.63 -21.30
C GLN A 485 6.05 -26.96 -21.98
N LYS A 486 6.42 -28.11 -21.38
CA LYS A 486 6.14 -29.46 -21.90
C LYS A 486 4.72 -29.96 -21.61
N LEU A 487 3.97 -29.27 -20.75
CA LEU A 487 2.62 -29.68 -20.39
C LEU A 487 1.63 -29.51 -21.56
N PRO A 488 0.66 -30.43 -21.71
CA PRO A 488 -0.40 -30.29 -22.70
C PRO A 488 -1.29 -29.10 -22.35
N ARG A 489 -1.72 -28.36 -23.37
CA ARG A 489 -2.55 -27.16 -23.23
C ARG A 489 -3.79 -27.32 -24.11
N ALA A 490 -4.96 -27.00 -23.58
CA ALA A 490 -6.18 -26.96 -24.37
C ALA A 490 -6.22 -25.74 -25.28
N SER A 491 -5.82 -24.57 -24.75
CA SER A 491 -5.56 -23.38 -25.57
C SER A 491 -4.20 -23.46 -26.26
N LYS A 492 -4.20 -23.37 -27.60
CA LYS A 492 -2.99 -23.33 -28.41
C LYS A 492 -2.29 -21.96 -28.40
N THR A 493 -3.00 -20.91 -28.01
CA THR A 493 -2.48 -19.54 -27.95
C THR A 493 -1.89 -19.19 -26.58
N CYS A 494 -2.06 -20.07 -25.59
CA CYS A 494 -1.58 -19.85 -24.23
C CYS A 494 -0.05 -19.71 -24.16
N SER A 495 0.40 -18.52 -23.75
CA SER A 495 1.78 -18.23 -23.40
C SER A 495 2.02 -18.51 -21.91
N ILE A 496 3.06 -19.29 -21.60
CA ILE A 496 3.46 -19.57 -20.21
C ILE A 496 4.69 -18.71 -19.90
N LYS A 497 4.60 -17.92 -18.83
CA LYS A 497 5.68 -17.10 -18.29
C LYS A 497 6.03 -17.60 -16.90
N VAL A 498 7.32 -17.77 -16.65
CA VAL A 498 7.84 -18.14 -15.33
C VAL A 498 8.85 -17.09 -14.90
N ARG A 499 8.50 -16.32 -13.88
CA ARG A 499 9.30 -15.20 -13.38
C ARG A 499 9.78 -15.46 -11.96
N ARG A 500 10.80 -14.71 -11.56
CA ARG A 500 11.27 -14.71 -10.18
C ARG A 500 10.24 -14.00 -9.32
N GLY A 501 10.04 -14.48 -8.09
CA GLY A 501 9.23 -13.77 -7.11
C GLY A 501 9.75 -12.37 -6.89
N ASP A 502 8.82 -11.42 -6.84
CA ASP A 502 9.14 -10.11 -6.33
C ASP A 502 9.53 -10.27 -4.85
N TYR A 503 10.58 -9.57 -4.39
CA TYR A 503 10.91 -9.56 -2.96
C TYR A 503 9.64 -9.17 -2.21
N CYS A 504 9.16 -10.03 -1.30
CA CYS A 504 8.02 -9.75 -0.44
C CYS A 504 8.34 -8.56 0.48
N MET A 505 8.25 -7.34 -0.03
CA MET A 505 7.80 -6.21 0.75
C MET A 505 6.28 -6.40 0.80
N GLY A 506 5.84 -7.19 1.79
CA GLY A 506 4.45 -7.61 1.94
C GLY A 506 3.50 -6.44 1.71
N THR A 507 2.54 -6.67 0.82
CA THR A 507 1.44 -5.79 0.52
C THR A 507 0.61 -5.54 1.77
N LEU A 508 0.70 -4.28 2.21
CA LEU A 508 -0.29 -3.39 2.85
C LEU A 508 -1.19 -3.95 3.94
#